data_AF-A0A7S0FHC6-F1
#
_entry.id   AF-A0A7S0FHC6-F1
#
_cell.length_a   1.000
_cell.length_b   1.000
_cell.length_c   1.000
_cell.angle_alpha   90.00
_cell.angle_beta   90.00
_cell.angle_gamma   90.00
#
_symmetry.space_group_name_H-M   'P 1'
#
loop_
_entity.id
_entity.type
_entity.pdbx_description
1 polymer ?
#
loop_
_entity_poly.entity_id
_entity_poly.type
_entity_poly.pdbx_seq_one_letter_code
_entity_poly.pdbx_strand_id
1 'polypeptide(L)'
;WTAAKVEEFFAECGKVLEVRAPTWQDSGRLRGYAHVVFATAAGRKKALALDGSTVGKKGRYLKIEPAKAGVEGAAPPATSSTNLEGKRRLFVKNLPYDATEAEIAKLFAPCGKVHEVRVPTSFGRAKGFAYIEF
;
A
#
# COMPACT_ATOMS: atom_id res chain seq x y z
N TRP A 1 3.80 8.45 9.99
CA TRP A 1 3.44 7.14 10.53
C TRP A 1 4.66 6.59 11.23
N THR A 2 4.46 6.01 12.41
CA THR A 2 5.49 5.42 13.28
C THR A 2 5.03 4.02 13.65
N ALA A 3 5.92 3.17 14.17
CA ALA A 3 5.58 1.83 14.63
C ALA A 3 4.39 1.84 15.61
N ALA A 4 4.45 2.71 16.62
CA ALA A 4 3.36 2.92 17.59
C ALA A 4 2.02 3.29 16.94
N LYS A 5 2.07 4.14 15.90
CA LYS A 5 0.86 4.58 15.18
C LYS A 5 0.30 3.50 14.26
N VAL A 6 1.11 2.52 13.85
CA VAL A 6 0.64 1.31 13.14
C VAL A 6 -0.05 0.40 14.13
N GLU A 7 0.55 0.19 15.31
CA GLU A 7 -0.04 -0.59 16.38
C GLU A 7 -1.39 -0.04 16.86
N GLU A 8 -1.50 1.26 17.15
CA GLU A 8 -2.77 1.90 17.55
C GLU A 8 -3.87 1.67 16.50
N PHE A 9 -3.54 1.81 15.22
CA PHE A 9 -4.50 1.65 14.12
C PHE A 9 -5.00 0.20 14.02
N PHE A 10 -4.09 -0.75 14.22
CA PHE A 10 -4.42 -2.18 14.15
C PHE A 10 -4.96 -2.75 15.47
N ALA A 11 -4.74 -2.08 16.60
CA ALA A 11 -5.33 -2.44 17.89
C ALA A 11 -6.87 -2.36 17.84
N GLU A 12 -7.42 -1.44 17.04
CA GLU A 12 -8.85 -1.35 16.76
C GLU A 12 -9.38 -2.57 15.99
N CYS A 13 -8.53 -3.21 15.19
CA CYS A 13 -8.87 -4.43 14.45
C CYS A 13 -8.83 -5.68 15.33
N GLY A 14 -7.95 -5.69 16.34
CA GLY A 14 -7.83 -6.79 17.29
C GLY A 14 -6.52 -6.78 18.08
N LYS A 15 -6.35 -7.79 18.93
CA LYS A 15 -5.15 -7.93 19.77
C LYS A 15 -3.91 -8.21 18.91
N VAL A 16 -3.01 -7.23 18.85
CA VAL A 16 -1.70 -7.31 18.20
C VAL A 16 -0.71 -7.98 19.16
N LEU A 17 0.05 -8.95 18.67
CA LEU A 17 1.13 -9.63 19.41
C LEU A 17 2.48 -8.95 19.16
N GLU A 18 2.76 -8.59 17.90
CA GLU A 18 4.04 -8.02 17.52
C GLU A 18 3.89 -7.06 16.34
N VAL A 19 4.58 -5.93 16.41
CA VAL A 19 4.70 -4.98 15.30
C VAL A 19 6.16 -4.80 14.95
N ARG A 20 6.52 -5.22 13.73
CA ARG A 20 7.85 -5.01 13.17
C ARG A 20 7.76 -3.98 12.05
N ALA A 21 8.21 -2.77 12.33
CA ALA A 21 8.16 -1.66 11.37
C ALA A 21 9.58 -1.11 11.12
N PRO A 22 10.32 -1.65 10.14
CA PRO A 22 11.69 -1.23 9.85
C PRO A 22 11.76 0.26 9.49
N THR A 23 12.68 0.97 10.14
CA THR A 23 13.01 2.38 9.87
C THR A 23 14.31 2.49 9.09
N TRP A 24 14.45 3.55 8.29
CA TRP A 24 15.72 3.97 7.71
C TRP A 24 16.63 4.46 8.83
N GLN A 25 17.87 3.94 8.89
CA GLN A 25 18.82 4.30 9.94
C GLN A 25 19.23 5.77 9.86
N ASP A 26 19.37 6.33 8.65
CA ASP A 26 19.76 7.74 8.45
C ASP A 26 18.71 8.78 8.84
N SER A 27 17.43 8.44 8.74
CA SER A 27 16.34 9.43 8.86
C SER A 27 15.27 9.07 9.89
N GLY A 28 15.36 7.89 10.52
CA GLY A 28 14.34 7.34 11.42
C GLY A 28 12.98 7.12 10.73
N ARG A 29 12.88 7.33 9.42
CA ARG A 29 11.65 7.26 8.66
C ARG A 29 11.33 5.81 8.34
N LEU A 30 10.07 5.39 8.51
CA LEU A 30 9.64 4.05 8.12
C LEU A 30 10.03 3.74 6.66
N ARG A 31 10.56 2.53 6.43
CA ARG A 31 10.92 2.01 5.10
C ARG A 31 9.73 1.85 4.15
N GLY A 32 8.51 2.10 4.63
CA GLY A 32 7.29 2.12 3.83
C GLY A 32 6.44 0.86 3.92
N TYR A 33 6.83 -0.09 4.78
CA TYR A 33 6.07 -1.29 5.09
C TYR A 33 6.28 -1.65 6.57
N ALA A 34 5.35 -2.44 7.13
CA ALA A 34 5.42 -2.97 8.48
C ALA A 34 4.75 -4.35 8.51
N HIS A 35 5.24 -5.24 9.37
CA HIS A 35 4.66 -6.55 9.63
C HIS A 35 3.95 -6.49 10.97
N VAL A 36 2.68 -6.92 10.99
CA VAL A 36 1.85 -6.94 12.19
C VAL A 36 1.38 -8.36 12.41
N VAL A 37 1.70 -8.92 13.58
CA VAL A 37 1.28 -10.24 14.01
C VAL A 37 0.08 -10.08 14.92
N PHE A 38 -1.06 -10.66 14.55
CA PHE A 38 -2.26 -10.67 15.38
C PHE A 38 -2.36 -11.97 16.18
N ALA A 39 -2.88 -11.87 17.42
CA ALA A 39 -3.20 -13.04 18.23
C ALA A 39 -4.36 -13.86 17.65
N THR A 40 -5.28 -13.19 16.94
CA THR A 40 -6.50 -13.80 16.44
C THR A 40 -6.59 -13.73 14.92
N ALA A 41 -7.09 -14.80 14.30
CA ALA A 41 -7.40 -14.80 12.88
C ALA A 41 -8.46 -13.74 12.52
N ALA A 42 -9.36 -13.42 13.46
CA ALA A 42 -10.35 -12.36 13.33
C ALA A 42 -9.69 -10.97 13.17
N GLY A 43 -8.65 -10.67 13.96
CA GLY A 43 -7.91 -9.41 13.84
C GLY A 43 -7.25 -9.25 12.47
N ARG A 44 -6.62 -10.32 11.98
CA ARG A 44 -6.05 -10.36 10.62
C ARG A 44 -7.10 -10.14 9.52
N LYS A 45 -8.27 -10.79 9.62
CA LYS A 45 -9.32 -10.65 8.61
C LYS A 45 -9.92 -9.24 8.59
N LYS A 46 -10.05 -8.60 9.76
CA LYS A 46 -10.44 -7.18 9.88
C LYS A 46 -9.38 -6.23 9.33
N ALA A 47 -8.10 -6.51 9.59
CA ALA A 47 -7.00 -5.75 9.01
C ALA A 47 -7.03 -5.82 7.48
N LEU A 48 -7.23 -7.00 6.88
CA LEU A 48 -7.41 -7.13 5.43
C LEU A 48 -8.62 -6.32 4.91
N ALA A 49 -9.68 -6.19 5.69
CA ALA A 49 -10.84 -5.37 5.29
C ALA A 49 -10.55 -3.86 5.32
N LEU A 50 -9.47 -3.43 5.99
CA LEU A 50 -8.98 -2.04 5.96
C LEU A 50 -7.92 -1.82 4.87
N ASP A 51 -7.67 -2.80 4.01
CA ASP A 51 -6.83 -2.62 2.82
C ASP A 51 -7.39 -1.48 1.95
N GLY A 52 -6.49 -0.68 1.38
CA GLY A 52 -6.86 0.53 0.64
C GLY A 52 -7.24 1.73 1.52
N SER A 53 -7.28 1.58 2.86
CA SER A 53 -7.58 2.72 3.74
C SER A 53 -6.53 3.82 3.63
N THR A 54 -6.98 5.03 3.36
CA THR A 54 -6.09 6.20 3.30
C THR A 54 -5.77 6.67 4.71
N VAL A 55 -4.51 6.51 5.14
CA VAL A 55 -4.06 6.87 6.49
C VAL A 55 -3.09 8.05 6.49
N GLY A 56 -3.44 9.03 7.31
CA GLY A 56 -2.66 10.22 7.60
C GLY A 56 -2.95 11.39 6.67
N LYS A 57 -2.66 12.60 7.15
CA LYS A 57 -2.86 13.90 6.47
C LYS A 57 -2.13 14.07 5.11
N LYS A 58 -1.40 13.05 4.65
CA LYS A 58 -0.59 13.08 3.41
C LYS A 58 -1.04 12.06 2.35
N GLY A 59 -2.24 11.47 2.48
CA GLY A 59 -2.82 10.62 1.42
C GLY A 59 -2.06 9.33 1.14
N ARG A 60 -1.38 8.75 2.14
CA ARG A 60 -0.75 7.44 1.96
C ARG A 60 -1.77 6.38 2.33
N TYR A 61 -2.10 5.55 1.35
CA TYR A 61 -2.99 4.43 1.58
C TYR A 61 -2.22 3.22 2.11
N LEU A 62 -2.93 2.42 2.89
CA LEU A 62 -2.52 1.15 3.44
C LEU A 62 -2.68 0.06 2.39
N LYS A 63 -1.61 -0.67 2.13
CA LYS A 63 -1.71 -1.97 1.44
C LYS A 63 -1.52 -3.07 2.48
N ILE A 64 -2.56 -3.86 2.71
CA ILE A 64 -2.59 -4.91 3.73
C ILE A 64 -2.77 -6.23 3.01
N GLU A 65 -1.68 -6.96 2.87
CA GLU A 65 -1.69 -8.30 2.29
C GLU A 65 -1.45 -9.34 3.38
N PRO A 66 -2.04 -10.54 3.25
CA PRO A 66 -1.72 -11.64 4.15
C PRO A 66 -0.24 -11.97 3.96
N ALA A 67 0.54 -11.85 5.04
CA ALA A 67 1.93 -12.26 5.01
C ALA A 67 1.98 -13.73 4.61
N LYS A 68 2.61 -14.03 3.48
CA LYS A 68 2.85 -15.42 3.05
C LYS A 68 3.68 -16.06 4.16
N ALA A 69 3.11 -17.04 4.86
CA ALA A 69 3.82 -17.83 5.85
C ALA A 69 4.95 -18.56 5.10
N GLY A 70 6.11 -17.94 5.08
CA GLY A 70 7.20 -18.28 4.19
C GLY A 70 8.47 -17.65 4.70
N VAL A 71 8.97 -18.24 5.78
CA VAL A 71 10.33 -18.17 6.32
C VAL A 71 10.73 -16.85 6.98
N GLU A 72 11.08 -16.97 8.26
CA GLU A 72 11.83 -16.00 9.04
C GLU A 72 13.04 -15.44 8.25
N GLY A 73 13.25 -14.13 8.31
CA GLY A 73 14.58 -13.55 8.12
C GLY A 73 14.92 -12.87 6.79
N ALA A 74 14.06 -12.86 5.77
CA ALA A 74 14.40 -12.16 4.53
C ALA A 74 13.97 -10.69 4.55
N ALA A 75 14.95 -9.79 4.39
CA ALA A 75 14.77 -8.38 4.04
C ALA A 75 13.72 -8.23 2.91
N PRO A 76 12.99 -7.10 2.85
CA PRO A 76 12.03 -6.90 1.77
C PRO A 76 12.79 -7.00 0.44
N PRO A 77 12.30 -7.75 -0.56
CA PRO A 77 12.83 -7.60 -1.90
C PRO A 77 12.48 -6.18 -2.34
N ALA A 78 13.50 -5.32 -2.32
CA ALA A 78 13.53 -4.15 -3.16
C ALA A 78 13.34 -4.63 -4.60
N THR A 79 12.43 -3.96 -5.31
CA THR A 79 12.29 -4.06 -6.77
C THR A 79 11.68 -5.38 -7.25
N SER A 80 10.44 -5.32 -7.74
CA SER A 80 9.95 -6.32 -8.69
C SER A 80 9.05 -5.64 -9.72
N SER A 81 9.71 -4.99 -10.68
CA SER A 81 9.31 -5.13 -12.07
C SER A 81 9.32 -6.62 -12.44
N THR A 82 8.52 -6.99 -13.44
CA THR A 82 8.34 -8.33 -14.05
C THR A 82 7.55 -9.34 -13.23
N ASN A 83 6.22 -9.24 -13.32
CA ASN A 83 5.39 -10.42 -13.53
C ASN A 83 4.31 -10.07 -14.56
N LEU A 84 4.62 -10.34 -15.83
CA LEU A 84 3.77 -10.10 -17.01
C LEU A 84 2.78 -11.25 -17.26
N GLU A 85 2.73 -12.26 -16.40
CA GLU A 85 1.81 -13.38 -16.56
C GLU A 85 0.59 -13.18 -15.66
N GLY A 86 -0.45 -12.56 -16.22
CA GLY A 86 -1.77 -12.44 -15.58
C GLY A 86 -2.05 -11.15 -14.79
N LYS A 87 -1.08 -10.22 -14.66
CA LYS A 87 -1.31 -8.92 -14.01
C LYS A 87 -1.67 -7.87 -15.05
N ARG A 88 -2.95 -7.51 -15.13
CA ARG A 88 -3.46 -6.42 -15.98
C ARG A 88 -3.15 -5.03 -15.40
N ARG A 89 -1.96 -4.87 -14.80
CA ARG A 89 -1.55 -3.66 -14.07
C ARG A 89 -0.64 -2.79 -14.95
N LEU A 90 -1.17 -1.69 -15.46
CA LEU A 90 -0.42 -0.66 -16.17
C LEU A 90 0.30 0.28 -15.21
N PHE A 91 1.45 0.76 -15.66
CA PHE A 91 2.18 1.86 -15.03
C PHE A 91 2.25 3.03 -16.00
N VAL A 92 1.59 4.13 -15.66
CA VAL A 92 1.47 5.32 -16.49
C VAL A 92 2.38 6.40 -15.91
N LYS A 93 3.37 6.84 -16.70
CA LYS A 93 4.28 7.95 -16.37
C LYS A 93 3.88 9.20 -17.15
N ASN A 94 4.38 10.36 -16.71
CA ASN A 94 4.16 11.67 -17.34
C ASN A 94 2.69 12.15 -17.26
N LEU A 95 2.01 11.81 -16.17
CA LEU A 95 0.69 12.36 -15.89
C LEU A 95 0.81 13.79 -15.36
N PRO A 96 -0.15 14.67 -15.68
CA PRO A 96 -0.18 16.00 -15.11
C PRO A 96 -0.24 15.93 -13.58
N TYR A 97 0.40 16.87 -12.90
CA TYR A 97 0.47 16.91 -11.43
C TYR A 97 -0.90 17.08 -10.75
N ASP A 98 -1.90 17.50 -11.51
CA ASP A 98 -3.30 17.67 -11.13
C ASP A 98 -4.17 16.44 -11.48
N ALA A 99 -3.59 15.42 -12.13
CA ALA A 99 -4.32 14.22 -12.51
C ALA A 99 -4.88 13.51 -11.27
N THR A 100 -6.19 13.43 -11.18
CA THR A 100 -6.88 12.67 -10.14
C THR A 100 -7.13 11.24 -10.58
N GLU A 101 -7.35 10.37 -9.61
CA GLU A 101 -7.71 8.98 -9.83
C GLU A 101 -8.96 8.83 -10.72
N ALA A 102 -9.96 9.71 -10.52
CA ALA A 102 -11.21 9.71 -11.29
C ALA A 102 -10.99 10.07 -12.76
N GLU A 103 -10.12 11.05 -13.04
CA GLU A 103 -9.77 11.45 -14.41
C GLU A 103 -9.04 10.32 -15.13
N ILE A 104 -8.11 9.65 -14.44
CA ILE A 104 -7.39 8.49 -14.99
C ILE A 104 -8.37 7.33 -15.21
N ALA A 105 -9.25 7.01 -14.27
CA ALA A 105 -10.25 5.97 -14.44
C ALA A 105 -11.16 6.22 -15.66
N LYS A 106 -11.61 7.47 -15.87
CA LYS A 106 -12.40 7.87 -17.04
C LYS A 106 -11.63 7.74 -18.34
N LEU A 107 -10.37 8.18 -18.38
CA LEU A 107 -9.52 8.09 -19.58
C LEU A 107 -9.31 6.64 -20.02
N PHE A 108 -9.16 5.73 -19.06
CA PHE A 108 -8.89 4.31 -19.32
C PHE A 108 -10.14 3.43 -19.34
N ALA A 109 -11.33 3.96 -19.00
CA ALA A 109 -12.62 3.27 -19.12
C ALA A 109 -12.90 2.64 -20.50
N PRO A 110 -12.61 3.30 -21.65
CA PRO A 110 -12.80 2.68 -22.96
C PRO A 110 -11.76 1.59 -23.28
N CYS A 111 -10.60 1.58 -22.61
CA CYS A 111 -9.56 0.57 -22.82
C CYS A 111 -9.86 -0.75 -22.08
N GLY A 112 -10.76 -0.73 -21.10
CA GLY A 112 -11.14 -1.90 -20.33
C GLY A 112 -11.80 -1.55 -19.01
N LYS A 113 -12.36 -2.54 -18.32
CA LYS A 113 -12.94 -2.34 -16.99
C LYS A 113 -11.82 -2.15 -15.98
N VAL A 114 -11.61 -0.91 -15.55
CA VAL A 114 -10.62 -0.57 -14.54
C VAL A 114 -11.07 -1.12 -13.18
N HIS A 115 -10.28 -2.02 -12.61
CA HIS A 115 -10.49 -2.60 -11.29
C HIS A 115 -9.95 -1.71 -10.17
N GLU A 116 -8.77 -1.10 -10.37
CA GLU A 116 -8.11 -0.25 -9.39
C GLU A 116 -7.30 0.84 -10.10
N VAL A 117 -7.33 2.08 -9.60
CA VAL A 117 -6.38 3.13 -10.00
C VAL A 117 -5.63 3.57 -8.75
N ARG A 118 -4.33 3.85 -8.89
CA ARG A 118 -3.45 4.27 -7.82
C ARG A 118 -2.61 5.43 -8.30
N VAL A 119 -2.75 6.60 -7.69
CA VAL A 119 -1.94 7.78 -8.00
C VAL A 119 -1.05 8.14 -6.81
N PRO A 120 0.26 7.83 -6.84
CA PRO A 120 1.15 8.18 -5.75
C PRO A 120 1.38 9.69 -5.66
N THR A 121 0.95 10.26 -4.54
CA THR A 121 1.06 11.69 -4.24
C THR A 121 2.20 11.93 -3.25
N SER A 122 3.10 12.87 -3.54
CA SER A 122 4.14 13.31 -2.60
C SER A 122 3.84 14.73 -2.17
N PHE A 123 3.75 14.97 -0.86
CA PHE A 123 3.52 16.32 -0.31
C PHE A 123 2.22 17.00 -0.80
N GLY A 124 1.18 16.21 -1.11
CA GLY A 124 -0.10 16.74 -1.62
C GLY A 124 -0.11 17.03 -3.12
N ARG A 125 0.99 16.79 -3.85
CA ARG A 125 1.09 16.87 -5.31
C ARG A 125 1.29 15.48 -5.92
N ALA A 126 0.60 15.14 -7.01
CA ALA A 126 0.80 13.85 -7.68
C ALA A 126 2.27 13.71 -8.09
N LYS A 127 2.88 12.52 -8.07
CA LYS A 127 4.27 12.35 -8.54
C LYS A 127 4.39 12.30 -10.06
N GLY A 128 3.32 12.58 -10.79
CA GLY A 128 3.26 12.51 -12.25
C GLY A 128 3.28 11.07 -12.80
N PHE A 129 2.87 10.11 -11.98
CA PHE A 129 2.67 8.73 -12.41
C PHE A 129 1.52 8.07 -11.66
N ALA A 130 0.95 7.03 -12.25
CA ALA A 130 -0.12 6.23 -11.69
C ALA A 130 0.06 4.75 -12.04
N TYR A 131 -0.56 3.88 -11.24
CA TYR A 131 -0.71 2.47 -11.55
C TYR A 131 -2.20 2.20 -11.76
N ILE A 132 -2.55 1.46 -12.79
CA ILE A 132 -3.94 1.14 -13.13
C ILE A 132 -4.01 -0.38 -13.22
N GLU A 133 -5.02 -1.00 -12.65
CA GLU A 133 -5.30 -2.43 -12.76
C GLU A 133 -6.63 -2.61 -13.48
N PHE A 134 -6.65 -3.47 -14.51
CA PHE A 134 -7.86 -3.94 -15.20
C PHE A 134 -8.22 -5.38 -14.79
#